data_AF-A0A9E2HBL7-F1
#
_entry.id   AF-A0A9E2HBL7-F1
#
_cell.length_a   1.000
_cell.length_b   1.000
_cell.length_c   1.000
_cell.angle_alpha   90.00
_cell.angle_beta   90.00
_cell.angle_gamma   90.00
#
_symmetry.space_group_name_H-M   'P 1'
#
loop_
_entity.id
_entity.type
_entity.pdbx_description
1 polymer ?
#
loop_
_entity_poly.entity_id
_entity_poly.type
_entity_poly.pdbx_seq_one_letter_code
_entity_poly.pdbx_strand_id
1 'polypeptide(L)'
;MPEKLVFLNWIYDVGRISLFSPKKQSRLQKEIIEKVRDAVDNLPSMEKEFVQLYWFEGKSMAELSELFGKKPYKLESLNKRILQKLKRRLSEYVTRQFDLTNDTIPACIICDHPRRIEIDNLLLSKGQEETFRPIYRKLKDEFGLTISTPQILIGHIRYHLQKED
;
A
#
# COMPACT_ATOMS: atom_id res chain seq x y z
N MET A 1 15.67 26.19 20.19
CA MET A 1 14.44 25.95 19.39
C MET A 1 13.97 24.55 19.73
N PRO A 2 12.71 24.33 20.15
CA PRO A 2 12.29 22.99 20.53
C PRO A 2 12.26 22.13 19.26
N GLU A 3 13.02 21.04 19.29
CA GLU A 3 13.01 20.01 18.26
C GLU A 3 11.57 19.55 18.06
N LYS A 4 11.04 19.78 16.85
CA LYS A 4 9.77 19.19 16.44
C LYS A 4 9.93 17.68 16.64
N LEU A 5 9.18 17.12 17.59
CA LEU A 5 8.86 15.70 17.64
C LEU A 5 8.15 15.37 16.32
N VAL A 6 8.95 15.04 15.30
CA VAL A 6 8.46 14.46 14.05
C VAL A 6 7.91 13.10 14.44
N PHE A 7 6.62 12.90 14.19
CA PHE A 7 5.94 11.62 14.37
C PHE A 7 6.81 10.50 13.80
N LEU A 8 7.44 9.72 14.67
CA LEU A 8 8.35 8.63 14.33
C LEU A 8 7.54 7.53 13.64
N ASN A 9 7.54 7.51 12.31
CA ASN A 9 7.08 6.34 11.56
C ASN A 9 8.20 5.30 11.69
N TRP A 10 8.02 4.33 12.58
CA TRP A 10 8.93 3.21 12.79
C TRP A 10 9.35 2.49 11.49
N ILE A 11 8.52 2.53 10.44
CA ILE A 11 8.84 1.98 9.11
C ILE A 11 10.04 2.70 8.47
N TYR A 12 10.17 4.02 8.63
CA TYR A 12 11.30 4.79 8.09
C TYR A 12 12.60 4.52 8.88
N ASP A 13 12.50 4.39 10.21
CA ASP A 13 13.68 4.14 11.06
C ASP A 13 14.20 2.71 10.91
N VAL A 14 13.30 1.75 10.71
CA VAL A 14 13.67 0.37 10.37
C VAL A 14 14.37 0.31 9.01
N GLY A 15 14.01 1.16 8.03
CA GLY A 15 14.74 1.25 6.76
C GLY A 15 16.12 1.90 6.86
N ARG A 16 16.27 2.91 7.75
CA ARG A 16 17.53 3.67 7.93
C ARG A 16 18.53 3.00 8.86
N ILE A 17 18.07 2.30 9.89
CA ILE A 17 18.92 1.40 10.66
C ILE A 17 19.28 0.29 9.68
N SER A 18 20.57 0.10 9.41
CA SER A 18 21.05 -0.99 8.60
C SER A 18 20.54 -2.33 9.17
N LEU A 19 19.37 -2.78 8.70
CA LEU A 19 18.80 -4.12 8.94
C LEU A 19 19.68 -5.22 8.36
N PHE A 20 20.80 -4.86 7.76
CA PHE A 20 21.78 -5.74 7.15
C PHE A 20 23.17 -5.58 7.76
N SER A 21 23.30 -4.85 8.87
CA SER A 21 24.55 -4.88 9.64
C SER A 21 24.71 -6.29 10.27
N PRO A 22 25.83 -7.00 10.06
CA PRO A 22 26.00 -8.40 10.45
C PRO A 22 26.17 -8.63 11.96
N LYS A 23 25.85 -7.64 12.80
CA LYS A 23 25.82 -7.81 14.26
C LYS A 23 24.58 -8.64 14.62
N LYS A 24 24.82 -9.79 15.28
CA LYS A 24 23.85 -10.77 15.83
C LYS A 24 22.40 -10.25 15.82
N GLN A 25 21.73 -10.42 14.70
CA GLN A 25 20.31 -10.10 14.63
C GLN A 25 19.56 -11.06 15.54
N SER A 26 18.73 -10.51 16.41
CA SER A 26 17.86 -11.35 17.24
C SER A 26 16.92 -12.15 16.32
N ARG A 27 16.45 -13.31 16.79
CA ARG A 27 15.48 -14.12 16.05
C ARG A 27 14.26 -13.28 15.63
N LEU A 28 13.82 -12.39 16.51
CA LEU A 28 12.75 -11.44 16.27
C LEU A 28 13.07 -10.46 15.11
N GLN A 29 14.29 -9.93 15.03
CA GLN A 29 14.68 -9.04 13.94
C GLN A 29 14.65 -9.75 12.58
N LYS A 30 15.13 -10.99 12.51
CA LYS A 30 15.06 -11.78 11.27
C LYS A 30 13.62 -12.01 10.83
N GLU A 31 12.75 -12.35 11.76
CA GLU A 31 11.33 -12.55 11.49
C GLU A 31 10.65 -11.26 10.99
N ILE A 32 10.94 -10.12 11.61
CA ILE A 32 10.45 -8.81 11.14
C ILE A 32 10.94 -8.53 9.71
N ILE A 33 12.22 -8.75 9.43
CA ILE A 33 12.80 -8.53 8.10
C ILE A 33 12.13 -9.41 7.05
N GLU A 34 11.93 -10.70 7.35
CA GLU A 34 11.25 -11.63 6.44
C GLU A 34 9.81 -11.19 6.15
N LYS A 35 9.06 -10.78 7.18
CA LYS A 35 7.69 -10.30 7.01
C LYS A 35 7.60 -9.00 6.20
N VAL A 36 8.51 -8.07 6.44
CA VAL A 36 8.58 -6.83 5.65
C VAL A 36 8.95 -7.13 4.20
N ARG A 37 9.93 -8.02 3.97
CA ARG A 37 10.34 -8.44 2.62
C ARG A 37 9.19 -9.08 1.87
N ASP A 38 8.49 -10.05 2.47
CA ASP A 38 7.31 -10.68 1.88
C ASP A 38 6.22 -9.65 1.54
N ALA A 39 5.96 -8.70 2.44
CA ALA A 39 4.99 -7.64 2.18
C ALA A 39 5.39 -6.73 0.99
N VAL A 40 6.68 -6.44 0.82
CA VAL A 40 7.22 -5.65 -0.31
C VAL A 40 7.23 -6.46 -1.60
N ASP A 41 7.55 -7.75 -1.56
CA ASP A 41 7.56 -8.63 -2.73
C ASP A 41 6.16 -8.79 -3.33
N ASN A 42 5.11 -8.62 -2.52
CA ASN A 42 3.72 -8.63 -2.95
C ASN A 42 3.19 -7.26 -3.45
N LEU A 43 4.06 -6.26 -3.62
CA LEU A 43 3.71 -5.00 -4.28
C LEU A 43 3.83 -5.15 -5.82
N PRO A 44 3.04 -4.38 -6.60
CA PRO A 44 3.25 -4.24 -8.04
C PRO A 44 4.69 -3.80 -8.38
N SER A 45 5.19 -4.21 -9.55
CA SER A 45 6.58 -3.98 -9.99
C SER A 45 7.06 -2.53 -9.81
N MET A 46 6.28 -1.55 -10.27
CA MET A 46 6.60 -0.13 -10.12
C MET A 46 6.65 0.31 -8.65
N GLU A 47 5.75 -0.22 -7.81
CA GLU A 47 5.72 0.12 -6.37
C GLU A 47 6.89 -0.52 -5.64
N LYS A 48 7.28 -1.74 -6.02
CA LYS A 48 8.46 -2.44 -5.50
C LYS A 48 9.75 -1.70 -5.86
N GLU A 49 9.89 -1.30 -7.11
CA GLU A 49 11.04 -0.52 -7.59
C GLU A 49 11.11 0.85 -6.90
N PHE A 50 9.97 1.54 -6.73
CA PHE A 50 9.92 2.77 -5.96
C PHE A 50 10.42 2.58 -4.52
N VAL A 51 9.97 1.53 -3.83
CA VAL A 51 10.41 1.21 -2.46
C VAL A 51 11.92 0.94 -2.41
N GLN A 52 12.43 0.16 -3.36
CA GLN A 52 13.85 -0.15 -3.48
C GLN A 52 14.70 1.13 -3.59
N LEU A 53 14.40 1.96 -4.58
CA LEU A 53 15.16 3.18 -4.85
C LEU A 53 15.00 4.23 -3.73
N TYR A 54 13.79 4.42 -3.22
CA TYR A 54 13.50 5.49 -2.26
C TYR A 54 13.91 5.12 -0.83
N TRP A 55 13.53 3.94 -0.34
CA TRP A 55 13.72 3.57 1.08
C TRP A 55 15.05 2.87 1.34
N PHE A 56 15.54 2.06 0.39
CA PHE A 56 16.79 1.31 0.58
C PHE A 56 18.01 2.01 -0.02
N GLU A 57 17.87 2.60 -1.20
CA GLU A 57 18.98 3.31 -1.87
C GLU A 57 19.02 4.81 -1.56
N GLY A 58 17.99 5.34 -0.88
CA GLY A 58 17.96 6.71 -0.40
C GLY A 58 17.84 7.77 -1.50
N LYS A 59 17.34 7.40 -2.69
CA LYS A 59 17.08 8.36 -3.77
C LYS A 59 16.12 9.45 -3.32
N SER A 60 16.36 10.67 -3.78
CA SER A 60 15.47 11.80 -3.54
C SER A 60 14.23 11.76 -4.44
N MET A 61 13.16 12.47 -4.06
CA MET A 61 11.97 12.60 -4.91
C MET A 61 12.27 13.27 -6.26
N ALA A 62 13.32 14.11 -6.33
CA ALA A 62 13.76 14.72 -7.57
C ALA A 62 14.38 13.68 -8.51
N GLU A 63 15.33 12.86 -8.01
CA GLU A 63 15.93 11.77 -8.79
C GLU A 63 14.87 10.76 -9.25
N LEU A 64 13.93 10.40 -8.37
CA LEU A 64 12.84 9.49 -8.73
C LEU A 64 11.88 10.11 -9.76
N SER A 65 11.68 11.43 -9.73
CA SER A 65 10.86 12.15 -10.70
C SER A 65 11.46 12.06 -12.10
N GLU A 66 12.78 12.13 -12.20
CA GLU A 66 13.53 11.96 -13.45
C GLU A 66 13.46 10.50 -13.92
N LEU A 67 13.75 9.54 -13.03
CA LEU A 67 13.76 8.11 -13.35
C LEU A 67 12.39 7.59 -13.82
N PHE A 68 11.32 7.95 -13.12
CA PHE A 68 9.96 7.46 -13.43
C PHE A 68 9.20 8.37 -14.40
N GLY A 69 9.76 9.52 -14.80
CA GLY A 69 9.05 10.51 -15.62
C GLY A 69 7.76 11.04 -14.97
N LYS A 70 7.67 11.05 -13.63
CA LYS A 70 6.46 11.43 -12.88
C LYS A 70 6.75 12.64 -12.00
N LYS A 71 5.85 13.64 -12.03
CA LYS A 71 5.94 14.83 -11.18
C LYS A 71 6.05 14.46 -9.67
N PRO A 72 6.81 15.21 -8.85
CA PRO A 72 7.05 14.88 -7.44
C PRO A 72 5.78 14.61 -6.60
N TYR A 73 4.73 15.41 -6.78
CA TYR A 73 3.46 15.19 -6.03
C TYR A 73 2.78 13.85 -6.36
N LYS A 74 2.99 13.30 -7.58
CA LYS A 74 2.50 11.97 -7.94
C LYS A 74 3.30 10.89 -7.22
N LEU A 75 4.61 11.08 -7.07
CA LEU A 75 5.49 10.18 -6.32
C LEU A 75 5.21 10.22 -4.81
N GLU A 76 4.90 11.39 -4.25
CA GLU A 76 4.44 11.47 -2.86
C GLU A 76 3.11 10.72 -2.65
N SER A 77 2.18 10.85 -3.60
CA SER A 77 0.92 10.11 -3.58
C SER A 77 1.13 8.60 -3.71
N LEU A 78 2.08 8.19 -4.55
CA LEU A 78 2.53 6.81 -4.70
C LEU A 78 3.09 6.27 -3.37
N ASN A 79 4.02 7.00 -2.75
CA ASN A 79 4.61 6.64 -1.46
C ASN A 79 3.54 6.48 -0.36
N LYS A 80 2.58 7.41 -0.28
CA LYS A 80 1.46 7.31 0.67
C LYS A 80 0.61 6.05 0.43
N ARG A 81 0.36 5.71 -0.83
CA ARG A 81 -0.39 4.50 -1.19
C ARG A 81 0.38 3.23 -0.82
N ILE A 82 1.67 3.17 -1.13
CA ILE A 82 2.54 2.05 -0.79
C ILE A 82 2.55 1.83 0.72
N LEU A 83 2.74 2.90 1.50
CA LEU A 83 2.70 2.84 2.97
C LEU A 83 1.38 2.27 3.49
N GLN A 84 0.24 2.68 2.93
CA GLN A 84 -1.07 2.16 3.33
C GLN A 84 -1.22 0.67 3.00
N LYS A 85 -0.76 0.23 1.81
CA LYS A 85 -0.76 -1.18 1.43
C LYS A 85 0.09 -2.02 2.39
N LEU A 86 1.30 -1.56 2.70
CA LEU A 86 2.20 -2.25 3.61
C LEU A 86 1.67 -2.27 5.05
N LYS A 87 1.13 -1.15 5.55
CA LYS A 87 0.49 -1.11 6.88
C LYS A 87 -0.63 -2.13 6.99
N ARG A 88 -1.50 -2.23 5.98
CA ARG A 88 -2.59 -3.22 5.96
C ARG A 88 -2.08 -4.66 5.89
N ARG A 89 -1.04 -4.93 5.11
CA ARG A 89 -0.45 -6.29 5.02
C ARG A 89 0.24 -6.70 6.32
N LEU A 90 0.91 -5.75 6.98
CA LEU A 90 1.68 -6.00 8.19
C LEU A 90 0.87 -5.85 9.48
N SER A 91 -0.35 -5.29 9.42
CA SER A 91 -1.14 -4.97 10.61
C SER A 91 -1.40 -6.19 11.48
N GLU A 92 -1.77 -7.32 10.88
CA GLU A 92 -2.01 -8.56 11.62
C GLU A 92 -0.75 -9.06 12.31
N TYR A 93 0.39 -9.07 11.60
CA TYR A 93 1.66 -9.50 12.17
C TYR A 93 2.07 -8.59 13.33
N VAL A 94 2.00 -7.27 13.14
CA VAL A 94 2.38 -6.29 14.16
C VAL A 94 1.47 -6.38 15.39
N THR A 95 0.16 -6.52 15.20
CA THR A 95 -0.78 -6.70 16.31
C THR A 95 -0.50 -7.97 17.09
N ARG A 96 -0.27 -9.11 16.41
CA ARG A 96 0.06 -10.37 17.10
C ARG A 96 1.39 -10.33 17.83
N GLN A 97 2.41 -9.70 17.22
CA GLN A 97 3.77 -9.76 17.73
C GLN A 97 4.07 -8.73 18.83
N PHE A 98 3.37 -7.60 18.82
CA PHE A 98 3.62 -6.50 19.76
C PHE A 98 2.43 -6.21 20.68
N ASP A 99 1.39 -7.04 20.64
CA ASP A 99 0.14 -6.88 21.41
C ASP A 99 -0.46 -5.46 21.29
N LEU A 100 -0.31 -4.88 20.09
CA LEU A 100 -0.77 -3.52 19.81
C LEU A 100 -2.24 -3.57 19.40
N THR A 101 -3.07 -2.80 20.11
CA THR A 101 -4.41 -2.44 19.68
C THR A 101 -4.31 -1.54 18.45
N ASN A 102 -4.26 -2.16 17.27
CA ASN A 102 -4.46 -1.41 16.04
C ASN A 102 -5.93 -1.02 15.97
N ASP A 103 -6.20 0.25 15.69
CA ASP A 103 -7.46 0.63 15.07
C ASP A 103 -7.57 -0.23 13.79
N THR A 104 -8.43 -1.25 13.82
CA THR A 104 -8.62 -2.17 12.71
C THR A 104 -9.01 -1.35 11.50
N ILE A 105 -8.08 -1.20 10.55
CA ILE A 105 -8.40 -0.62 9.25
C ILE A 105 -9.47 -1.52 8.65
N PRO A 106 -10.69 -1.03 8.40
CA PRO A 106 -11.77 -1.86 7.90
C PRO A 106 -11.31 -2.57 6.65
N ALA A 107 -11.47 -3.90 6.61
CA ALA A 107 -11.16 -4.67 5.41
C ALA A 107 -11.97 -4.09 4.24
N CYS A 108 -11.29 -3.75 3.15
CA CYS A 108 -12.00 -3.27 1.97
C CYS A 108 -12.87 -4.41 1.43
N ILE A 109 -14.19 -4.18 1.40
CA ILE A 109 -15.19 -5.17 0.96
C ILE A 109 -14.95 -5.69 -0.47
N ILE A 110 -14.27 -4.92 -1.32
CA ILE A 110 -13.89 -5.35 -2.66
C ILE A 110 -12.67 -6.27 -2.62
N CYS A 111 -11.67 -5.94 -1.79
CA CYS A 111 -10.47 -6.77 -1.64
C CYS A 111 -10.77 -8.14 -1.03
N ASP A 112 -11.77 -8.22 -0.16
CA ASP A 112 -12.15 -9.45 0.53
C ASP A 112 -13.07 -10.35 -0.31
N HIS A 113 -13.52 -9.86 -1.47
CA HIS A 113 -14.44 -10.61 -2.32
C HIS A 113 -13.72 -11.74 -3.07
N PRO A 114 -14.29 -12.97 -3.14
CA PRO A 114 -13.66 -14.10 -3.83
C PRO A 114 -13.39 -13.86 -5.31
N ARG A 115 -14.20 -13.02 -5.97
CA ARG A 115 -14.04 -12.61 -7.38
C ARG A 115 -13.36 -11.25 -7.53
N ARG A 116 -12.43 -10.91 -6.63
CA ARG A 116 -11.73 -9.61 -6.62
C ARG A 116 -11.16 -9.23 -7.98
N ILE A 117 -10.47 -10.15 -8.67
CA ILE A 117 -9.79 -9.86 -9.95
C ILE A 117 -10.79 -9.40 -11.02
N GLU A 118 -11.96 -10.04 -11.08
CA GLU A 118 -13.02 -9.68 -12.01
C GLU A 118 -13.63 -8.32 -11.68
N ILE A 119 -13.80 -8.01 -10.40
CA ILE A 119 -14.22 -6.68 -9.94
C ILE A 119 -13.17 -5.63 -10.30
N ASP A 120 -11.88 -5.92 -10.06
CA ASP A 120 -10.79 -5.02 -10.40
C ASP A 120 -10.81 -4.71 -11.91
N ASN A 121 -11.02 -5.72 -12.76
CA ASN A 121 -11.16 -5.56 -14.21
C ASN A 121 -12.38 -4.72 -14.61
N LEU A 122 -13.53 -4.95 -13.98
CA LEU A 122 -14.73 -4.13 -14.19
C LEU A 122 -14.47 -2.66 -13.85
N LEU A 123 -13.77 -2.40 -12.74
CA LEU A 123 -13.42 -1.05 -12.32
C LEU A 123 -12.38 -0.39 -13.24
N LEU A 124 -11.46 -1.18 -13.80
CA LEU A 124 -10.49 -0.72 -14.80
C LEU A 124 -11.14 -0.41 -16.15
N SER A 125 -12.18 -1.13 -16.55
CA SER A 125 -12.90 -0.90 -17.81
C SER A 125 -13.71 0.40 -17.86
N LYS A 126 -13.89 1.06 -16.71
CA LYS A 126 -14.65 2.30 -16.59
C LYS A 126 -13.94 3.44 -17.35
N GLY A 127 -14.62 4.04 -18.32
CA GLY A 127 -14.17 5.27 -18.97
C GLY A 127 -14.16 6.46 -18.00
N GLN A 128 -13.28 7.45 -18.22
CA GLN A 128 -13.18 8.61 -17.31
C GLN A 128 -14.50 9.38 -17.18
N GLU A 129 -15.27 9.48 -18.26
CA GLU A 129 -16.55 10.20 -18.31
C GLU A 129 -17.77 9.38 -17.87
N GLU A 130 -17.62 8.06 -17.70
CA GLU A 130 -18.74 7.22 -17.27
C GLU A 130 -19.11 7.48 -15.81
N THR A 131 -20.41 7.47 -15.51
CA THR A 131 -20.87 7.52 -14.12
C THR A 131 -20.65 6.18 -13.42
N PHE A 132 -20.57 6.16 -12.09
CA PHE A 132 -20.47 4.89 -11.34
C PHE A 132 -21.79 4.09 -11.29
N ARG A 133 -22.90 4.65 -11.79
CA ARG A 133 -24.24 4.01 -11.70
C ARG A 133 -24.32 2.65 -12.40
N PRO A 134 -23.75 2.43 -13.61
CA PRO A 134 -23.72 1.12 -14.25
C PRO A 134 -22.85 0.12 -13.47
N ILE A 135 -21.73 0.59 -12.90
CA ILE A 135 -20.85 -0.23 -12.07
C ILE A 135 -21.58 -0.70 -10.81
N TYR A 136 -22.35 0.17 -10.15
CA TYR A 136 -23.16 -0.23 -9.00
C TYR A 136 -24.15 -1.36 -9.33
N ARG A 137 -24.83 -1.28 -10.46
CA ARG A 137 -25.74 -2.34 -10.90
C ARG A 137 -24.98 -3.64 -11.12
N LYS A 138 -23.89 -3.61 -11.89
CA LYS A 138 -23.07 -4.80 -12.12
C LYS A 138 -22.51 -5.40 -10.84
N LEU A 139 -22.01 -4.58 -9.91
CA LEU A 139 -21.50 -5.05 -8.61
C LEU A 139 -22.60 -5.74 -7.80
N LYS A 140 -23.81 -5.19 -7.79
CA LYS A 140 -24.94 -5.78 -7.09
C LYS A 140 -25.45 -7.05 -7.78
N ASP A 141 -25.64 -6.99 -9.09
CA ASP A 141 -26.34 -8.01 -9.87
C ASP A 141 -25.43 -9.20 -10.19
N GLU A 142 -24.16 -8.97 -10.54
CA GLU A 142 -23.21 -10.02 -10.96
C GLU A 142 -22.33 -10.54 -9.80
N PHE A 143 -22.08 -9.70 -8.79
CA PHE A 143 -21.17 -10.03 -7.68
C PHE A 143 -21.85 -10.01 -6.30
N GLY A 144 -23.15 -9.69 -6.21
CA GLY A 144 -23.84 -9.59 -4.92
C GLY A 144 -23.30 -8.50 -3.99
N LEU A 145 -22.46 -7.59 -4.49
CA LEU A 145 -21.71 -6.63 -3.69
C LEU A 145 -22.46 -5.30 -3.60
N THR A 146 -23.01 -5.01 -2.42
CA THR A 146 -23.74 -3.76 -2.19
C THR A 146 -22.80 -2.71 -1.60
N ILE A 147 -22.45 -1.71 -2.41
CA ILE A 147 -21.59 -0.60 -1.97
C ILE A 147 -22.45 0.61 -1.60
N SER A 148 -22.36 1.04 -0.35
CA SER A 148 -23.15 2.14 0.20
C SER A 148 -22.73 3.53 -0.29
N THR A 149 -21.44 3.72 -0.62
CA THR A 149 -20.91 5.03 -1.02
C THR A 149 -19.88 4.93 -2.15
N PRO A 150 -19.82 5.90 -3.08
CA PRO A 150 -18.80 5.96 -4.14
C PRO A 150 -17.36 5.97 -3.62
N GLN A 151 -17.19 6.43 -2.39
CA GLN A 151 -15.93 6.62 -1.70
C GLN A 151 -15.24 5.28 -1.45
N ILE A 152 -16.00 4.20 -1.27
CA ILE A 152 -15.45 2.84 -1.16
C ILE A 152 -14.82 2.41 -2.50
N LEU A 153 -15.52 2.66 -3.62
CA LEU A 153 -15.00 2.36 -4.95
C LEU A 153 -13.79 3.21 -5.29
N ILE A 154 -13.87 4.51 -5.05
CA ILE A 154 -12.77 5.46 -5.28
C ILE A 154 -11.57 5.08 -4.41
N GLY A 155 -11.79 4.73 -3.14
CA GLY A 155 -10.75 4.28 -2.22
C GLY A 155 -10.08 3.00 -2.74
N HIS A 156 -10.87 2.02 -3.16
CA HIS A 156 -10.36 0.79 -3.73
C HIS A 156 -9.55 1.01 -5.01
N ILE A 157 -10.10 1.79 -5.95
CA ILE A 157 -9.42 2.16 -7.20
C ILE A 157 -8.09 2.86 -6.90
N ARG A 158 -8.08 3.76 -5.92
CA ARG A 158 -6.91 4.57 -5.60
C ARG A 158 -5.84 3.78 -4.88
N TYR A 159 -6.22 2.94 -3.91
CA TYR A 159 -5.30 2.35 -2.93
C TYR A 159 -5.08 0.85 -3.08
N HIS A 160 -5.94 0.13 -3.80
CA HIS A 160 -5.93 -1.33 -3.84
C HIS A 160 -5.81 -1.90 -5.24
N LEU A 161 -6.32 -1.20 -6.26
CA LEU A 161 -6.21 -1.59 -7.65
C LEU A 161 -4.73 -1.68 -8.05
N GLN A 162 -4.29 -2.87 -8.45
CA GLN A 162 -2.98 -3.08 -9.06
C GLN A 162 -3.16 -2.78 -10.55
N LYS A 163 -2.78 -1.58 -10.98
CA LYS A 163 -2.56 -1.34 -12.41
C LYS A 163 -1.23 -1.98 -12.74
N GLU A 164 -1.25 -3.11 -13.42
CA GLU A 164 -0.12 -3.53 -14.24
C GLU A 164 -0.11 -2.55 -15.43
N ASP A 165 0.90 -1.67 -15.45
CA ASP A 165 1.33 -0.94 -16.65
C ASP A 165 2.40 -1.82 -17.32
#